data_AF-A0A5C3PQM1-F1
#
_entry.id   AF-A0A5C3PQM1-F1
#
_cell.length_a   1.000
_cell.length_b   1.000
_cell.length_c   1.000
_cell.angle_alpha   90.00
_cell.angle_beta   90.00
_cell.angle_gamma   90.00
#
_symmetry.space_group_name_H-M   'P 1'
#
loop_
_entity.id
_entity.type
_entity.pdbx_description
1 polymer ?
#
loop_
_entity_poly.entity_id
_entity_poly.type
_entity_poly.pdbx_seq_one_letter_code
_entity_poly.pdbx_strand_id
1 'polypeptide(L)'
;MEAFEDENPFESEPQRLQSHSDSSSSQVDISGVSSPELVSHPAPLASPPTSPSRRNTFPSPGSHRQPQAQKSDFCCTRDHWLHSGDDAEILITDALKTSVNSSSPYITYVIRAGTAEAHHRYSEFESLRSNLVKLYPTLIIPPIPSKQTIGDYAVKQAKAKEDAAMIARRKRMLQTFLNRIARHPILSNEHVFHRFLDGEVSWTEVLNSPPISLLPKNILKAPSHNPTDQEAAMAYAALPNPSAAHPLRRPDQRFLDSEVFTNKFAAHLGGPMEKVTRRTMKRWSEFAQDYSELGATLNGFSLNETGQLSTAIEKTGQAVDATYMSTTKLLQEFEQNWAEPLHEYSQFATIIKKLLQYRHQKHVQYEMTQESLEAKREQLEELEKAEREARRLEEALSQGRSSTIRTSPSQGEQGEEDEGEERAGNENEVRRQEESAYLPPHPGPNPVKRRAPGMGLLSALSYTLHGMMDVDPETARRNTITKTRETISQLEDALHLSAQDLKYSSSTIQADLDRFQRQKVADLREMAISMARSHRDWCKQNLEAWEEAKAEIDKIPEHPNRAPEETSGGTEQGRRDSMATINGR
;
A
#
# COMPACT_ATOMS: atom_id res chain seq x y z
N MET A 1 5.97 -18.71 41.14
CA MET A 1 6.23 -17.26 41.28
C MET A 1 7.50 -17.00 40.48
N GLU A 2 7.31 -16.70 39.20
CA GLU A 2 8.33 -16.13 38.33
C GLU A 2 7.86 -14.71 38.06
N ALA A 3 8.73 -13.73 38.35
CA ALA A 3 8.44 -12.33 38.14
C ALA A 3 8.41 -12.06 36.62
N PHE A 4 7.29 -11.49 36.15
CA PHE A 4 7.22 -10.95 34.80
C PHE A 4 7.92 -9.58 34.81
N GLU A 5 9.06 -9.50 34.12
CA GLU A 5 9.71 -8.24 33.78
C GLU A 5 8.92 -7.55 32.66
N ASP A 6 8.56 -6.29 32.89
CA ASP A 6 7.80 -5.44 31.99
C ASP A 6 8.81 -4.76 31.03
N GLU A 7 9.25 -5.47 29.99
CA GLU A 7 10.05 -4.87 28.92
C GLU A 7 9.14 -4.05 28.00
N ASN A 8 9.23 -2.73 28.12
CA ASN A 8 8.62 -1.77 27.20
C ASN A 8 9.39 -1.75 25.87
N PRO A 9 8.82 -2.23 24.74
CA PRO A 9 9.54 -2.38 23.47
C PRO A 9 9.71 -1.06 22.70
N PHE A 10 9.47 0.09 23.33
CA PHE A 10 9.54 1.42 22.71
C PHE A 10 10.59 2.37 23.32
N GLU A 11 11.36 1.96 24.32
CA GLU A 11 12.49 2.75 24.80
C GLU A 11 13.73 2.50 23.93
N SER A 12 14.13 3.53 23.18
CA SER A 12 15.45 3.61 22.57
C SER A 12 16.24 4.67 23.34
N GLU A 13 17.14 4.22 24.23
CA GLU A 13 18.09 5.10 24.91
C GLU A 13 19.06 5.74 23.90
N PRO A 14 19.27 7.06 23.94
CA PRO A 14 20.39 7.68 23.24
C PRO A 14 21.68 7.52 24.05
N GLN A 15 22.70 6.93 23.43
CA GLN A 15 24.05 6.80 23.99
C GLN A 15 24.60 8.15 24.45
N ARG A 16 24.85 8.22 25.75
CA ARG A 16 25.43 9.36 26.47
C ARG A 16 26.96 9.33 26.27
N LEU A 17 27.51 10.15 25.38
CA LEU A 17 28.93 10.46 25.38
C LEU A 17 29.19 11.58 26.38
N GLN A 18 29.96 11.26 27.41
CA GLN A 18 30.49 12.20 28.40
C GLN A 18 31.55 13.09 27.75
N SER A 19 31.42 14.41 27.87
CA SER A 19 32.56 15.30 27.93
C SER A 19 32.21 16.52 28.79
N HIS A 20 33.24 17.01 29.47
CA HIS A 20 33.18 17.70 30.74
C HIS A 20 32.63 19.12 30.67
N SER A 21 32.08 19.52 31.81
CA SER A 21 31.78 20.88 32.25
C SER A 21 32.95 21.84 32.05
N ASP A 22 32.68 23.04 31.52
CA ASP A 22 33.08 24.26 32.20
C ASP A 22 32.16 25.44 31.84
N SER A 23 31.83 26.18 32.87
CA SER A 23 30.90 27.31 32.92
C SER A 23 31.58 28.59 32.45
N SER A 24 30.94 29.39 31.59
CA SER A 24 31.10 30.85 31.68
C SER A 24 30.00 31.61 30.94
N SER A 25 29.35 32.49 31.68
CA SER A 25 28.38 33.48 31.24
C SER A 25 29.07 34.70 30.63
N SER A 26 28.65 35.13 29.43
CA SER A 26 28.77 36.53 29.02
C SER A 26 27.78 36.88 27.90
N GLN A 27 26.81 37.72 28.25
CA GLN A 27 26.06 38.57 27.32
C GLN A 27 27.03 39.45 26.53
N VAL A 28 26.83 39.57 25.20
CA VAL A 28 27.04 40.83 24.47
C VAL A 28 26.07 40.87 23.28
N ASP A 29 25.10 41.78 23.34
CA ASP A 29 24.41 42.38 22.19
C ASP A 29 25.39 43.35 21.51
N ILE A 30 25.50 43.33 20.17
CA ILE A 30 25.86 44.52 19.37
C ILE A 30 25.25 44.38 17.96
N SER A 31 24.51 45.43 17.61
CA SER A 31 23.86 45.74 16.35
C SER A 31 24.82 46.05 15.19
N GLY A 32 24.39 45.70 13.98
CA GLY A 32 24.49 46.54 12.77
C GLY A 32 25.82 46.56 12.00
N VAL A 33 25.74 46.38 10.68
CA VAL A 33 26.05 47.40 9.65
C VAL A 33 26.24 46.73 8.26
N SER A 34 25.42 47.23 7.32
CA SER A 34 25.60 47.47 5.87
C SER A 34 25.99 46.39 4.84
N SER A 35 25.11 46.32 3.83
CA SER A 35 25.32 45.87 2.44
C SER A 35 26.43 46.64 1.71
N PRO A 36 26.86 46.10 0.55
CA PRO A 36 26.62 46.86 -0.69
C PRO A 36 26.11 46.02 -1.88
N GLU A 37 25.20 46.65 -2.63
CA GLU A 37 24.83 46.45 -4.04
C GLU A 37 26.06 46.62 -4.97
N LEU A 38 26.17 46.22 -6.25
CA LEU A 38 25.35 45.72 -7.36
C LEU A 38 26.37 45.28 -8.45
N VAL A 39 25.97 44.50 -9.48
CA VAL A 39 26.22 44.74 -10.93
C VAL A 39 25.94 43.50 -11.82
N SER A 40 25.05 43.74 -12.80
CA SER A 40 24.86 43.18 -14.16
C SER A 40 24.31 41.76 -14.41
N HIS A 41 23.13 41.76 -15.05
CA HIS A 41 22.50 40.67 -15.81
C HIS A 41 23.20 40.37 -17.15
N PRO A 42 22.91 39.19 -17.75
CA PRO A 42 22.28 39.25 -19.07
C PRO A 42 21.04 38.33 -19.24
N ALA A 43 20.09 38.86 -20.02
CA ALA A 43 18.91 38.32 -20.74
C ALA A 43 18.37 36.89 -20.45
N PRO A 44 17.05 36.73 -20.22
CA PRO A 44 16.40 35.42 -20.22
C PRO A 44 16.03 34.99 -21.65
N LEU A 45 16.49 33.80 -22.03
CA LEU A 45 15.99 33.04 -23.18
C LEU A 45 14.52 32.66 -22.95
N ALA A 46 13.73 32.75 -24.02
CA ALA A 46 12.30 32.50 -24.05
C ALA A 46 11.90 31.13 -23.47
N SER A 47 10.91 31.14 -22.58
CA SER A 47 10.23 29.94 -22.08
C SER A 47 9.37 29.29 -23.17
N PRO A 48 9.36 27.96 -23.35
CA PRO A 48 8.37 27.28 -24.16
C PRO A 48 7.00 27.23 -23.43
N PRO A 49 5.88 27.03 -24.16
CA PRO A 49 4.54 27.13 -23.61
C PRO A 49 4.23 25.99 -22.63
N THR A 50 3.45 26.35 -21.61
CA THR A 50 2.91 25.50 -20.53
C THR A 50 2.13 24.28 -21.05
N SER A 51 2.62 23.08 -20.72
CA SER A 51 1.86 21.82 -20.84
C SER A 51 0.93 21.63 -19.62
N PRO A 52 -0.35 21.23 -19.79
CA PRO A 52 -1.33 21.15 -18.69
C PRO A 52 -1.35 19.75 -18.06
N SER A 53 -0.23 19.24 -17.52
CA SER A 53 -0.19 17.87 -16.94
C SER A 53 0.85 17.67 -15.84
N ARG A 54 0.98 18.62 -14.90
CA ARG A 54 1.69 18.33 -13.64
C ARG A 54 0.67 17.91 -12.58
N ARG A 55 0.52 16.60 -12.35
CA ARG A 55 -0.16 16.13 -11.13
C ARG A 55 0.69 16.51 -9.92
N ASN A 56 0.03 17.05 -8.89
CA ASN A 56 0.69 17.66 -7.73
C ASN A 56 1.54 16.64 -6.97
N THR A 57 2.79 17.00 -6.67
CA THR A 57 3.66 16.29 -5.74
C THR A 57 3.35 16.70 -4.31
N PHE A 58 3.80 15.92 -3.31
CA PHE A 58 3.65 16.33 -1.92
C PHE A 58 4.36 17.68 -1.65
N PRO A 59 3.73 18.62 -0.94
CA PRO A 59 4.39 19.85 -0.51
C PRO A 59 5.58 19.51 0.40
N SER A 60 6.72 20.18 0.18
CA SER A 60 7.97 19.87 0.89
C SER A 60 7.88 20.16 2.39
N PRO A 61 8.49 19.34 3.29
CA PRO A 61 8.33 19.50 4.75
C PRO A 61 9.09 20.68 5.38
N GLY A 62 9.82 21.47 4.58
CA GLY A 62 10.75 22.48 5.07
C GLY A 62 10.22 23.91 4.94
N SER A 63 9.20 24.29 5.70
CA SER A 63 8.96 25.69 6.06
C SER A 63 7.98 25.76 7.24
N HIS A 64 8.42 26.39 8.33
CA HIS A 64 7.58 26.71 9.48
C HIS A 64 6.34 27.51 9.06
N ARG A 65 5.15 27.09 9.54
CA ARG A 65 3.89 27.88 9.57
C ARG A 65 3.76 28.91 8.43
N GLN A 66 3.65 28.46 7.19
CA GLN A 66 2.95 29.26 6.18
C GLN A 66 1.47 28.85 6.25
N PRO A 67 0.52 29.81 6.32
CA PRO A 67 -0.87 29.52 6.01
C PRO A 67 -0.89 28.78 4.67
N GLN A 68 -1.69 27.72 4.55
CA GLN A 68 -1.89 27.06 3.26
C GLN A 68 -2.06 28.14 2.19
N ALA A 69 -1.12 28.22 1.25
CA ALA A 69 -1.24 29.17 0.14
C ALA A 69 -2.60 28.91 -0.49
N GLN A 70 -3.50 29.90 -0.42
CA GLN A 70 -4.84 29.78 -0.96
C GLN A 70 -4.69 29.39 -2.43
N LYS A 71 -5.17 28.18 -2.76
CA LYS A 71 -5.16 27.67 -4.11
C LYS A 71 -5.86 28.70 -5.01
N SER A 72 -5.23 29.12 -6.10
CA SER A 72 -5.83 30.08 -7.04
C SER A 72 -6.46 29.41 -8.26
N ASP A 73 -5.94 28.23 -8.64
CA ASP A 73 -6.27 27.58 -9.91
C ASP A 73 -7.19 26.39 -9.64
N PHE A 74 -8.50 26.59 -9.82
CA PHE A 74 -9.52 25.56 -9.61
C PHE A 74 -10.00 24.98 -10.93
N CYS A 75 -10.14 23.64 -11.00
CA CYS A 75 -10.62 22.99 -12.22
C CYS A 75 -12.14 23.06 -12.40
N CYS A 76 -12.90 23.24 -11.31
CA CYS A 76 -14.36 23.32 -11.33
C CYS A 76 -14.92 23.92 -10.02
N THR A 77 -16.24 24.13 -9.95
CA THR A 77 -16.93 24.66 -8.76
C THR A 77 -16.73 23.79 -7.52
N ARG A 78 -16.74 22.46 -7.67
CA ARG A 78 -16.54 21.53 -6.56
C ARG A 78 -15.13 21.64 -5.98
N ASP A 79 -14.14 21.82 -6.86
CA ASP A 79 -12.75 22.04 -6.48
C ASP A 79 -12.58 23.33 -5.66
N HIS A 80 -13.21 24.41 -6.12
CA HIS A 80 -13.24 25.67 -5.39
C HIS A 80 -13.91 25.53 -4.02
N TRP A 81 -15.05 24.85 -3.94
CA TRP A 81 -15.76 24.61 -2.67
C TRP A 81 -14.90 23.85 -1.66
N LEU A 82 -14.25 22.76 -2.07
CA LEU A 82 -13.39 21.93 -1.22
C LEU A 82 -12.18 22.69 -0.65
N HIS A 83 -11.74 23.76 -1.32
CA HIS A 83 -10.54 24.52 -0.99
C HIS A 83 -10.83 25.98 -0.63
N SER A 84 -12.10 26.32 -0.34
CA SER A 84 -12.55 27.68 -0.03
C SER A 84 -12.03 28.23 1.31
N GLY A 85 -11.45 27.37 2.15
CA GLY A 85 -10.93 27.71 3.48
C GLY A 85 -11.92 27.44 4.62
N ASP A 86 -13.18 27.16 4.29
CA ASP A 86 -14.15 26.61 5.24
C ASP A 86 -13.90 25.10 5.41
N ASP A 87 -14.22 24.55 6.60
CA ASP A 87 -14.19 23.11 6.85
C ASP A 87 -15.30 22.41 6.02
N ALA A 88 -15.02 22.22 4.73
CA ALA A 88 -15.94 21.61 3.77
C ALA A 88 -16.21 20.15 4.17
N GLU A 89 -17.41 19.89 4.69
CA GLU A 89 -17.85 18.56 5.08
C GLU A 89 -18.78 17.95 4.02
N ILE A 90 -18.46 16.73 3.60
CA ILE A 90 -19.32 15.93 2.73
C ILE A 90 -20.21 15.07 3.61
N LEU A 91 -21.53 15.13 3.38
CA LEU A 91 -22.52 14.40 4.16
C LEU A 91 -23.22 13.36 3.31
N ILE A 92 -23.40 12.15 3.82
CA ILE A 92 -24.34 11.19 3.24
C ILE A 92 -25.65 11.33 4.03
N THR A 93 -26.62 12.04 3.46
CA THR A 93 -27.85 12.42 4.18
C THR A 93 -28.83 11.26 4.29
N ASP A 94 -28.89 10.38 3.30
CA ASP A 94 -29.85 9.27 3.27
C ASP A 94 -29.31 8.01 2.56
N ALA A 95 -29.99 6.88 2.76
CA ALA A 95 -29.76 5.61 2.09
C ALA A 95 -31.11 5.03 1.62
N LEU A 96 -31.42 5.24 0.34
CA LEU A 96 -32.72 4.96 -0.25
C LEU A 96 -32.71 3.62 -1.00
N LYS A 97 -33.75 2.81 -0.81
CA LYS A 97 -33.97 1.60 -1.62
C LYS A 97 -34.65 1.97 -2.92
N THR A 98 -34.05 1.63 -4.06
CA THR A 98 -34.57 1.93 -5.39
C THR A 98 -34.42 0.73 -6.32
N SER A 99 -35.23 0.68 -7.38
CA SER A 99 -35.12 -0.27 -8.50
C SER A 99 -34.91 0.45 -9.84
N VAL A 100 -34.61 1.75 -9.81
CA VAL A 100 -34.39 2.55 -11.02
C VAL A 100 -33.20 1.97 -11.81
N ASN A 101 -33.42 1.67 -13.10
CA ASN A 101 -32.43 1.11 -14.02
C ASN A 101 -31.82 -0.26 -13.62
N SER A 102 -32.51 -1.05 -12.77
CA SER A 102 -32.05 -2.38 -12.35
C SER A 102 -33.23 -3.34 -12.21
N SER A 103 -33.02 -4.61 -12.57
CA SER A 103 -34.02 -5.68 -12.38
C SER A 103 -34.21 -6.08 -10.91
N SER A 104 -33.23 -5.78 -10.06
CA SER A 104 -33.29 -6.01 -8.61
C SER A 104 -33.13 -4.71 -7.82
N PRO A 105 -33.82 -4.57 -6.67
CA PRO A 105 -33.71 -3.37 -5.85
C PRO A 105 -32.32 -3.28 -5.21
N TYR A 106 -31.79 -2.07 -5.12
CA TYR A 106 -30.49 -1.76 -4.52
C TYR A 106 -30.58 -0.51 -3.63
N ILE A 107 -29.55 -0.29 -2.82
CA ILE A 107 -29.43 0.90 -1.96
C ILE A 107 -28.59 1.96 -2.66
N THR A 108 -29.13 3.18 -2.73
CA THR A 108 -28.47 4.39 -3.21
C THR A 108 -28.24 5.34 -2.05
N TYR A 109 -27.04 5.87 -1.93
CA TYR A 109 -26.66 6.84 -0.91
C TYR A 109 -26.79 8.26 -1.47
N VAL A 110 -27.49 9.12 -0.75
CA VAL A 110 -27.67 10.53 -1.10
C VAL A 110 -26.51 11.32 -0.50
N ILE A 111 -25.66 11.87 -1.36
CA ILE A 111 -24.43 12.58 -0.99
C ILE A 111 -24.68 14.07 -1.19
N ARG A 112 -24.45 14.86 -0.15
CA ARG A 112 -24.47 16.32 -0.19
C ARG A 112 -23.07 16.88 -0.04
N ALA A 113 -22.67 17.68 -1.02
CA ALA A 113 -21.39 18.39 -1.03
C ALA A 113 -21.66 19.87 -1.33
N GLY A 114 -21.75 20.71 -0.31
CA GLY A 114 -22.22 22.10 -0.48
C GLY A 114 -23.66 22.14 -1.01
N THR A 115 -23.87 22.81 -2.14
CA THR A 115 -25.19 22.92 -2.80
C THR A 115 -25.54 21.76 -3.73
N ALA A 116 -24.61 20.85 -4.00
CA ALA A 116 -24.87 19.74 -4.91
C ALA A 116 -25.29 18.48 -4.18
N GLU A 117 -26.04 17.66 -4.90
CA GLU A 117 -26.55 16.39 -4.44
C GLU A 117 -26.29 15.30 -5.48
N ALA A 118 -25.54 14.28 -5.09
CA ALA A 118 -25.22 13.13 -5.92
C ALA A 118 -25.84 11.85 -5.34
N HIS A 119 -26.24 10.93 -6.21
CA HIS A 119 -26.91 9.69 -5.85
C HIS A 119 -26.07 8.51 -6.32
N HIS A 120 -25.38 7.83 -5.41
CA HIS A 120 -24.48 6.74 -5.76
C HIS A 120 -24.77 5.45 -5.01
N ARG A 121 -24.71 4.32 -5.71
CA ARG A 121 -24.81 2.98 -5.08
C ARG A 121 -23.44 2.50 -4.64
N TYR A 122 -23.39 1.53 -3.72
CA TYR A 122 -22.13 1.00 -3.16
C TYR A 122 -21.09 0.59 -4.23
N SER A 123 -21.50 -0.07 -5.32
CA SER A 123 -20.56 -0.50 -6.37
C SER A 123 -19.92 0.66 -7.14
N GLU A 124 -20.51 1.85 -7.11
CA GLU A 124 -19.93 3.06 -7.70
C GLU A 124 -18.84 3.63 -6.79
N PHE A 125 -19.01 3.59 -5.46
CA PHE A 125 -17.93 3.88 -4.51
C PHE A 125 -16.76 2.89 -4.65
N GLU A 126 -17.06 1.60 -4.84
CA GLU A 126 -16.05 0.57 -5.11
C GLU A 126 -15.28 0.88 -6.40
N SER A 127 -15.99 1.28 -7.45
CA SER A 127 -15.39 1.68 -8.72
C SER A 127 -14.55 2.96 -8.60
N LEU A 128 -15.04 4.00 -7.92
CA LEU A 128 -14.29 5.22 -7.62
C LEU A 128 -12.97 4.87 -6.91
N ARG A 129 -13.05 4.12 -5.81
CA ARG A 129 -11.88 3.71 -5.05
C ARG A 129 -10.89 2.91 -5.92
N SER A 130 -11.38 1.95 -6.70
CA SER A 130 -10.57 1.12 -7.60
C SER A 130 -9.84 1.97 -8.65
N ASN A 131 -10.52 2.95 -9.23
CA ASN A 131 -9.92 3.87 -10.20
C ASN A 131 -8.90 4.80 -9.56
N LEU A 132 -9.17 5.33 -8.36
CA LEU A 132 -8.19 6.14 -7.60
C LEU A 132 -6.92 5.35 -7.29
N VAL A 133 -7.03 4.06 -6.91
CA VAL A 133 -5.86 3.19 -6.68
C VAL A 133 -5.01 3.03 -7.94
N LYS A 134 -5.64 2.96 -9.12
CA LYS A 134 -4.93 2.84 -10.40
C LYS A 134 -4.35 4.17 -10.87
N LEU A 135 -5.06 5.28 -10.66
CA LEU A 135 -4.60 6.63 -11.01
C LEU A 135 -3.44 7.08 -10.12
N TYR A 136 -3.42 6.63 -8.86
CA TYR A 136 -2.46 7.03 -7.84
C TYR A 136 -1.86 5.79 -7.13
N PRO A 137 -1.05 4.97 -7.81
CA PRO A 137 -0.53 3.72 -7.26
C PRO A 137 0.48 3.91 -6.11
N THR A 138 0.91 5.15 -5.88
CA THR A 138 1.87 5.54 -4.84
C THR A 138 1.21 6.20 -3.63
N LEU A 139 -0.13 6.32 -3.60
CA LEU A 139 -0.89 6.96 -2.53
C LEU A 139 -1.81 5.98 -1.79
N ILE A 140 -1.97 6.21 -0.49
CA ILE A 140 -2.85 5.44 0.41
C ILE A 140 -4.28 5.91 0.17
N ILE A 141 -5.01 5.13 -0.63
CA ILE A 141 -6.44 5.37 -0.87
C ILE A 141 -7.26 4.78 0.29
N PRO A 142 -8.07 5.59 1.01
CA PRO A 142 -8.84 5.13 2.17
C PRO A 142 -9.70 3.89 1.86
N PRO A 143 -9.91 2.99 2.83
CA PRO A 143 -10.78 1.82 2.65
C PRO A 143 -12.25 2.23 2.56
N ILE A 144 -13.05 1.33 1.98
CA ILE A 144 -14.52 1.37 2.03
C ILE A 144 -15.00 0.11 2.77
N PRO A 145 -16.20 0.10 3.38
CA PRO A 145 -16.72 -1.07 4.07
C PRO A 145 -16.72 -2.29 3.13
N SER A 146 -16.40 -3.49 3.64
CA SER A 146 -16.35 -4.68 2.80
C SER A 146 -17.70 -5.01 2.16
N LYS A 147 -17.65 -5.61 0.97
CA LYS A 147 -18.81 -6.16 0.28
C LYS A 147 -19.26 -7.44 1.00
N GLN A 148 -19.91 -7.29 2.14
CA GLN A 148 -20.75 -8.36 2.66
C GLN A 148 -21.83 -8.61 1.61
N THR A 149 -21.92 -9.86 1.13
CA THR A 149 -22.84 -10.25 0.07
C THR A 149 -24.25 -9.82 0.47
N ILE A 150 -24.81 -8.86 -0.28
CA ILE A 150 -26.17 -8.35 -0.10
C ILE A 150 -27.22 -9.43 -0.46
N GLY A 151 -26.79 -10.66 -0.81
CA GLY A 151 -27.66 -11.77 -1.19
C GLY A 151 -28.59 -12.27 -0.08
N ASP A 152 -28.42 -11.83 1.17
CA ASP A 152 -29.26 -12.21 2.31
C ASP A 152 -30.39 -11.22 2.65
N TYR A 153 -30.50 -10.10 1.91
CA TYR A 153 -31.37 -8.93 2.20
C TYR A 153 -32.86 -9.11 1.92
N ALA A 154 -33.31 -10.33 1.63
CA ALA A 154 -34.71 -10.61 1.47
C ALA A 154 -34.99 -11.99 2.04
N VAL A 155 -35.70 -12.02 3.18
CA VAL A 155 -36.61 -13.06 3.70
C VAL A 155 -36.43 -13.13 5.23
N LYS A 156 -37.37 -12.48 5.96
CA LYS A 156 -37.70 -12.50 7.42
C LYS A 156 -37.53 -11.16 8.15
N GLN A 157 -38.55 -10.77 8.93
CA GLN A 157 -38.61 -9.54 9.74
C GLN A 157 -37.45 -9.39 10.75
N ALA A 158 -36.86 -10.49 11.23
CA ALA A 158 -35.71 -10.45 12.14
C ALA A 158 -34.45 -9.83 11.49
N LYS A 159 -34.30 -9.92 10.15
CA LYS A 159 -33.15 -9.37 9.42
C LYS A 159 -33.26 -7.87 9.13
N ALA A 160 -34.45 -7.25 9.23
CA ALA A 160 -34.63 -5.84 8.90
C ALA A 160 -33.84 -4.89 9.83
N LYS A 161 -33.71 -5.24 11.12
CA LYS A 161 -32.93 -4.46 12.09
C LYS A 161 -31.43 -4.58 11.83
N GLU A 162 -30.96 -5.78 11.49
CA GLU A 162 -29.57 -6.04 11.11
C GLU A 162 -29.20 -5.31 9.81
N ASP A 163 -30.11 -5.31 8.82
CA ASP A 163 -29.96 -4.59 7.56
C ASP A 163 -29.86 -3.08 7.80
N ALA A 164 -30.71 -2.51 8.66
CA ALA A 164 -30.67 -1.09 9.01
C ALA A 164 -29.35 -0.70 9.71
N ALA A 165 -28.89 -1.51 10.67
CA ALA A 165 -27.61 -1.30 11.35
C ALA A 165 -26.43 -1.38 10.36
N MET A 166 -26.45 -2.35 9.45
CA MET A 166 -25.41 -2.49 8.43
C MET A 166 -25.40 -1.31 7.44
N ILE A 167 -26.57 -0.87 6.99
CA ILE A 167 -26.71 0.29 6.09
C ILE A 167 -26.21 1.55 6.80
N ALA A 168 -26.57 1.77 8.08
CA ALA A 168 -26.10 2.90 8.87
C ALA A 168 -24.57 2.90 9.00
N ARG A 169 -23.97 1.74 9.32
CA ARG A 169 -22.52 1.57 9.37
C ARG A 169 -21.86 1.84 8.02
N ARG A 170 -22.43 1.33 6.92
CA ARG A 170 -21.92 1.59 5.56
C ARG A 170 -21.97 3.07 5.22
N LYS A 171 -23.10 3.73 5.48
CA LYS A 171 -23.28 5.17 5.28
C LYS A 171 -22.19 5.97 6.02
N ARG A 172 -21.95 5.69 7.31
CA ARG A 172 -20.86 6.32 8.09
C ARG A 172 -19.49 6.10 7.45
N MET A 173 -19.13 4.85 7.15
CA MET A 173 -17.80 4.53 6.60
C MET A 173 -17.60 5.11 5.18
N LEU A 174 -18.64 5.16 4.35
CA LEU A 174 -18.58 5.80 3.02
C LEU A 174 -18.43 7.32 3.14
N GLN A 175 -19.11 7.95 4.10
CA GLN A 175 -18.92 9.36 4.39
C GLN A 175 -17.48 9.65 4.86
N THR A 176 -16.94 8.83 5.75
CA THR A 176 -15.53 8.92 6.19
C THR A 176 -14.57 8.76 5.00
N PHE A 177 -14.82 7.81 4.10
CA PHE A 177 -14.04 7.63 2.88
C PHE A 177 -13.99 8.90 2.01
N LEU A 178 -15.16 9.51 1.73
CA LEU A 178 -15.23 10.74 0.94
C LEU A 178 -14.51 11.91 1.63
N ASN A 179 -14.73 12.10 2.93
CA ASN A 179 -14.08 13.18 3.68
C ASN A 179 -12.56 12.99 3.81
N ARG A 180 -12.07 11.74 3.86
CA ARG A 180 -10.62 11.46 3.85
C ARG A 180 -9.99 11.78 2.49
N ILE A 181 -10.71 11.55 1.39
CA ILE A 181 -10.27 12.00 0.06
C ILE A 181 -10.28 13.53 -0.03
N ALA A 182 -11.34 14.18 0.44
CA ALA A 182 -11.46 15.64 0.46
C ALA A 182 -10.35 16.35 1.25
N ARG A 183 -9.89 15.75 2.36
CA ARG A 183 -8.78 16.28 3.17
C ARG A 183 -7.39 15.94 2.62
N HIS A 184 -7.29 15.12 1.58
CA HIS A 184 -6.00 14.65 1.07
C HIS A 184 -5.38 15.66 0.08
N PRO A 185 -4.17 16.21 0.33
CA PRO A 185 -3.56 17.29 -0.46
C PRO A 185 -3.43 17.04 -1.97
N ILE A 186 -3.33 15.78 -2.41
CA ILE A 186 -3.34 15.43 -3.83
C ILE A 186 -4.75 15.01 -4.29
N LEU A 187 -5.35 13.97 -3.71
CA LEU A 187 -6.64 13.42 -4.14
C LEU A 187 -7.81 14.41 -4.09
N SER A 188 -7.79 15.42 -3.22
CA SER A 188 -8.82 16.46 -3.17
C SER A 188 -8.90 17.29 -4.45
N ASN A 189 -7.84 17.29 -5.27
CA ASN A 189 -7.75 18.01 -6.54
C ASN A 189 -8.16 17.14 -7.74
N GLU A 190 -8.46 15.86 -7.54
CA GLU A 190 -8.79 14.95 -8.64
C GLU A 190 -10.19 15.24 -9.18
N HIS A 191 -10.26 15.63 -10.46
CA HIS A 191 -11.53 15.99 -11.09
C HIS A 191 -12.52 14.81 -11.19
N VAL A 192 -12.02 13.56 -11.30
CA VAL A 192 -12.87 12.37 -11.20
C VAL A 192 -13.62 12.33 -9.86
N PHE A 193 -12.98 12.72 -8.76
CA PHE A 193 -13.63 12.79 -7.44
C PHE A 193 -14.65 13.93 -7.40
N HIS A 194 -14.35 15.07 -8.00
CA HIS A 194 -15.29 16.20 -8.09
C HIS A 194 -16.57 15.83 -8.83
N ARG A 195 -16.46 15.15 -9.99
CA ARG A 195 -17.62 14.68 -10.77
C ARG A 195 -18.46 13.66 -9.99
N PHE A 196 -17.84 12.82 -9.16
CA PHE A 196 -18.55 11.90 -8.26
C PHE A 196 -19.37 12.63 -7.19
N LEU A 197 -18.92 13.81 -6.72
CA LEU A 197 -19.64 14.60 -5.74
C LEU A 197 -20.72 15.50 -6.37
N ASP A 198 -20.60 15.82 -7.65
CA ASP A 198 -21.51 16.73 -8.34
C ASP A 198 -22.84 16.08 -8.70
N GLY A 199 -22.78 14.84 -9.22
CA GLY A 199 -23.98 14.11 -9.64
C GLY A 199 -24.59 14.60 -10.97
N GLU A 200 -24.05 15.65 -11.60
CA GLU A 200 -24.53 16.18 -12.88
C GLU A 200 -24.38 15.18 -14.04
N VAL A 201 -23.34 14.33 -13.99
CA VAL A 201 -23.04 13.35 -15.03
C VAL A 201 -23.08 11.94 -14.45
N SER A 202 -23.68 11.01 -15.20
CA SER A 202 -23.77 9.61 -14.78
C SER A 202 -22.39 8.99 -14.54
N TRP A 203 -22.25 8.17 -13.50
CA TRP A 203 -20.97 7.53 -13.19
C TRP A 203 -20.44 6.66 -14.35
N THR A 204 -21.34 6.01 -15.09
CA THR A 204 -20.98 5.24 -16.29
C THR A 204 -20.29 6.09 -17.35
N GLU A 205 -20.76 7.32 -17.56
CA GLU A 205 -20.13 8.24 -18.51
C GLU A 205 -18.75 8.71 -17.99
N VAL A 206 -18.63 8.99 -16.69
CA VAL A 206 -17.34 9.33 -16.06
C VAL A 206 -16.32 8.21 -16.31
N LEU A 207 -16.71 6.94 -16.12
CA LEU A 207 -15.87 5.77 -16.34
C LEU A 207 -15.37 5.62 -17.79
N ASN A 208 -16.16 6.05 -18.76
CA ASN A 208 -15.83 5.98 -20.19
C ASN A 208 -15.09 7.23 -20.71
N SER A 209 -14.82 8.21 -19.83
CA SER A 209 -14.10 9.44 -20.18
C SER A 209 -12.68 9.46 -19.57
N PRO A 210 -11.72 10.19 -20.18
CA PRO A 210 -10.42 10.44 -19.57
C PRO A 210 -10.57 11.14 -18.20
N PRO A 211 -9.67 10.88 -17.24
CA PRO A 211 -8.48 10.03 -17.35
C PRO A 211 -8.76 8.52 -17.17
N ILE A 212 -9.95 8.11 -16.74
CA ILE A 212 -10.25 6.70 -16.39
C ILE A 212 -10.16 5.79 -17.61
N SER A 213 -10.71 6.21 -18.76
CA SER A 213 -10.67 5.41 -19.99
C SER A 213 -9.26 5.18 -20.54
N LEU A 214 -8.29 5.98 -20.11
CA LEU A 214 -6.88 5.89 -20.53
C LEU A 214 -6.03 5.04 -19.58
N LEU A 215 -6.62 4.47 -18.52
CA LEU A 215 -5.88 3.64 -17.57
C LEU A 215 -5.32 2.37 -18.23
N PRO A 216 -4.05 2.02 -17.98
CA PRO A 216 -3.42 0.88 -18.59
C PRO A 216 -3.88 -0.41 -17.93
N LYS A 217 -3.83 -1.52 -18.68
CA LYS A 217 -4.14 -2.86 -18.14
C LYS A 217 -3.13 -3.30 -17.08
N ASN A 218 -1.86 -2.90 -17.24
CA ASN A 218 -0.80 -3.20 -16.28
C ASN A 218 -0.14 -1.89 -15.80
N ILE A 219 -0.37 -1.56 -14.52
CA ILE A 219 0.14 -0.36 -13.86
C ILE A 219 1.68 -0.37 -13.71
N LEU A 220 2.32 -1.55 -13.76
CA LEU A 220 3.78 -1.62 -13.75
C LEU A 220 4.40 -1.14 -15.06
N LYS A 221 3.69 -1.26 -16.18
CA LYS A 221 4.10 -0.79 -17.52
C LYS A 221 3.60 0.61 -17.84
N ALA A 222 3.49 1.45 -16.82
CA ALA A 222 3.12 2.84 -16.98
C ALA A 222 3.90 3.71 -15.99
N PRO A 223 4.05 5.02 -16.29
CA PRO A 223 4.71 5.95 -15.39
C PRO A 223 4.03 5.99 -14.03
N SER A 224 4.83 5.90 -12.97
CA SER A 224 4.31 5.87 -11.60
C SER A 224 3.63 7.18 -11.17
N HIS A 225 4.01 8.30 -11.81
CA HIS A 225 3.51 9.65 -11.53
C HIS A 225 2.29 10.04 -12.37
N ASN A 226 2.15 9.44 -13.56
CA ASN A 226 1.01 9.63 -14.45
C ASN A 226 0.70 8.33 -15.20
N PRO A 227 -0.05 7.39 -14.59
CA PRO A 227 -0.34 6.11 -15.23
C PRO A 227 -1.16 6.21 -16.52
N THR A 228 -1.77 7.36 -16.80
CA THR A 228 -2.64 7.61 -17.96
C THR A 228 -1.93 8.26 -19.14
N ASP A 229 -0.61 8.47 -19.03
CA ASP A 229 0.22 9.01 -20.11
C ASP A 229 0.35 7.98 -21.25
N GLN A 230 -0.28 8.27 -22.38
CA GLN A 230 -0.23 7.41 -23.57
C GLN A 230 1.06 7.57 -24.37
N GLU A 231 1.72 8.73 -24.30
CA GLU A 231 2.97 8.98 -25.03
C GLU A 231 4.10 8.13 -24.44
N ALA A 232 4.11 7.97 -23.11
CA ALA A 232 5.05 7.11 -22.42
C ALA A 232 4.82 5.60 -22.66
N ALA A 233 3.64 5.16 -23.13
CA ALA A 233 3.26 3.75 -23.14
C ALA A 233 4.21 2.85 -23.94
N MET A 234 4.75 3.34 -25.07
CA MET A 234 5.70 2.59 -25.89
C MET A 234 7.03 2.36 -25.17
N ALA A 235 7.54 3.38 -24.47
CA ALA A 235 8.83 3.32 -23.79
C ALA A 235 8.79 2.36 -22.58
N TYR A 236 7.63 2.20 -21.96
CA TYR A 236 7.41 1.26 -20.85
C TYR A 236 7.10 -0.17 -21.32
N ALA A 237 6.89 -0.42 -22.61
CA ALA A 237 6.54 -1.74 -23.12
C ALA A 237 7.67 -2.77 -22.92
N ALA A 238 8.92 -2.32 -22.99
CA ALA A 238 10.13 -3.13 -22.82
C ALA A 238 10.39 -3.56 -21.36
N LEU A 239 9.73 -2.93 -20.38
CA LEU A 239 9.95 -3.25 -18.97
C LEU A 239 9.41 -4.64 -18.59
N PRO A 240 10.12 -5.37 -17.70
CA PRO A 240 9.67 -6.67 -17.21
C PRO A 240 8.45 -6.53 -16.29
N ASN A 241 7.73 -7.63 -16.09
CA ASN A 241 6.57 -7.69 -15.18
C ASN A 241 6.85 -8.66 -14.03
N PRO A 242 7.57 -8.22 -12.98
CA PRO A 242 8.02 -9.12 -11.93
C PRO A 242 6.92 -9.52 -10.96
N SER A 243 7.09 -10.71 -10.38
CA SER A 243 6.31 -11.15 -9.24
C SER A 243 6.70 -10.36 -7.98
N ALA A 244 5.73 -10.08 -7.11
CA ALA A 244 6.00 -9.47 -5.81
C ALA A 244 6.87 -10.36 -4.88
N ALA A 245 7.02 -11.64 -5.19
CA ALA A 245 7.86 -12.57 -4.44
C ALA A 245 9.33 -12.61 -4.93
N HIS A 246 9.67 -11.88 -6.00
CA HIS A 246 11.04 -11.87 -6.50
C HIS A 246 11.98 -11.18 -5.49
N PRO A 247 13.11 -11.79 -5.10
CA PRO A 247 14.02 -11.21 -4.11
C PRO A 247 14.76 -10.00 -4.69
N LEU A 248 15.06 -9.01 -3.86
CA LEU A 248 15.91 -7.88 -4.23
C LEU A 248 17.38 -8.20 -3.94
N ARG A 249 18.29 -7.79 -4.83
CA ARG A 249 19.73 -7.87 -4.58
C ARG A 249 20.20 -6.78 -3.63
N ARG A 250 19.68 -5.57 -3.76
CA ARG A 250 20.03 -4.41 -2.94
C ARG A 250 18.79 -3.78 -2.29
N PRO A 251 18.13 -4.47 -1.34
CA PRO A 251 16.93 -3.94 -0.72
C PRO A 251 17.20 -2.66 0.07
N ASP A 252 16.21 -1.78 0.11
CA ASP A 252 16.26 -0.54 0.88
C ASP A 252 15.73 -0.78 2.29
N GLN A 253 16.62 -0.65 3.29
CA GLN A 253 16.33 -0.96 4.69
C GLN A 253 15.10 -0.20 5.21
N ARG A 254 14.91 1.06 4.79
CA ARG A 254 13.78 1.89 5.24
C ARG A 254 12.42 1.26 4.91
N PHE A 255 12.31 0.63 3.74
CA PHE A 255 11.08 -0.01 3.30
C PHE A 255 10.92 -1.41 3.92
N LEU A 256 12.02 -2.12 4.18
CA LEU A 256 11.96 -3.36 4.98
C LEU A 256 11.44 -3.07 6.39
N ASP A 257 11.94 -2.03 7.04
CA ASP A 257 11.47 -1.60 8.36
C ASP A 257 10.00 -1.20 8.32
N SER A 258 9.58 -0.50 7.25
CA SER A 258 8.17 -0.13 7.02
C SER A 258 7.27 -1.36 6.85
N GLU A 259 7.74 -2.42 6.18
CA GLU A 259 7.01 -3.68 6.06
C GLU A 259 6.88 -4.40 7.40
N VAL A 260 7.97 -4.50 8.16
CA VAL A 260 7.97 -5.10 9.50
C VAL A 260 7.02 -4.34 10.42
N PHE A 261 7.08 -3.01 10.42
CA PHE A 261 6.17 -2.16 11.18
C PHE A 261 4.71 -2.39 10.77
N THR A 262 4.43 -2.40 9.46
CA THR A 262 3.08 -2.61 8.94
C THR A 262 2.53 -3.99 9.32
N ASN A 263 3.37 -5.03 9.32
CA ASN A 263 3.00 -6.37 9.76
C ASN A 263 2.68 -6.42 11.25
N LYS A 264 3.52 -5.82 12.10
CA LYS A 264 3.27 -5.70 13.54
C LYS A 264 1.97 -4.93 13.82
N PHE A 265 1.79 -3.80 13.14
CA PHE A 265 0.58 -2.97 13.24
C PHE A 265 -0.69 -3.75 12.85
N ALA A 266 -0.66 -4.47 11.72
CA ALA A 266 -1.77 -5.32 11.29
C ALA A 266 -2.10 -6.41 12.32
N ALA A 267 -1.09 -7.10 12.84
CA ALA A 267 -1.25 -8.17 13.83
C ALA A 267 -1.82 -7.65 15.16
N HIS A 268 -1.41 -6.45 15.58
CA HIS A 268 -1.91 -5.85 16.82
C HIS A 268 -3.38 -5.42 16.70
N LEU A 269 -3.74 -4.73 15.61
CA LEU A 269 -5.09 -4.24 15.40
C LEU A 269 -6.10 -5.37 15.15
N GLY A 270 -5.80 -6.27 14.22
CA GLY A 270 -6.69 -7.40 13.89
C GLY A 270 -6.64 -8.56 14.90
N GLY A 271 -5.70 -8.53 15.85
CA GLY A 271 -5.51 -9.55 16.86
C GLY A 271 -5.97 -9.09 18.24
N PRO A 272 -5.05 -8.74 19.15
CA PRO A 272 -5.39 -8.36 20.53
C PRO A 272 -6.43 -7.23 20.63
N MET A 273 -6.28 -6.15 19.86
CA MET A 273 -7.12 -4.96 20.01
C MET A 273 -8.58 -5.23 19.61
N GLU A 274 -8.80 -5.92 18.48
CA GLU A 274 -10.13 -6.35 18.07
C GLU A 274 -10.76 -7.31 19.10
N LYS A 275 -9.97 -8.27 19.61
CA LYS A 275 -10.44 -9.23 20.62
C LYS A 275 -10.84 -8.55 21.94
N VAL A 276 -10.09 -7.56 22.39
CA VAL A 276 -10.41 -6.79 23.61
C VAL A 276 -11.67 -5.96 23.36
N THR A 277 -11.70 -5.20 22.26
CA THR A 277 -12.86 -4.37 21.88
C THR A 277 -14.16 -5.17 21.85
N ARG A 278 -14.16 -6.34 21.17
CA ARG A 278 -15.34 -7.22 21.11
C ARG A 278 -15.75 -7.76 22.48
N ARG A 279 -14.79 -8.17 23.31
CA ARG A 279 -15.07 -8.67 24.68
C ARG A 279 -15.67 -7.57 25.56
N THR A 280 -15.11 -6.36 25.50
CA THR A 280 -15.61 -5.20 26.25
C THR A 280 -17.02 -4.84 25.84
N MET A 281 -17.31 -4.76 24.53
CA MET A 281 -18.66 -4.50 24.03
C MET A 281 -19.65 -5.59 24.46
N LYS A 282 -19.27 -6.87 24.40
CA LYS A 282 -20.11 -7.97 24.88
C LYS A 282 -20.43 -7.81 26.36
N ARG A 283 -19.44 -7.49 27.18
CA ARG A 283 -19.62 -7.33 28.63
C ARG A 283 -20.54 -6.16 28.98
N TRP A 284 -20.40 -5.03 28.31
CA TRP A 284 -21.30 -3.90 28.47
C TRP A 284 -22.73 -4.21 28.02
N SER A 285 -22.89 -5.01 26.97
CA SER A 285 -24.21 -5.47 26.51
C SER A 285 -24.87 -6.39 27.53
N GLU A 286 -24.12 -7.32 28.13
CA GLU A 286 -24.61 -8.19 29.21
C GLU A 286 -24.98 -7.35 30.44
N PHE A 287 -24.13 -6.40 30.84
CA PHE A 287 -24.41 -5.48 31.95
C PHE A 287 -25.70 -4.67 31.72
N ALA A 288 -25.92 -4.16 30.50
CA ALA A 288 -27.15 -3.46 30.14
C ALA A 288 -28.39 -4.37 30.30
N GLN A 289 -28.29 -5.64 29.87
CA GLN A 289 -29.37 -6.61 29.99
C GLN A 289 -29.71 -6.92 31.46
N ASP A 290 -28.70 -7.17 32.29
CA ASP A 290 -28.87 -7.42 33.73
C ASP A 290 -29.61 -6.26 34.41
N TYR A 291 -29.28 -5.01 34.05
CA TYR A 291 -29.94 -3.82 34.59
C TYR A 291 -31.37 -3.66 34.08
N SER A 292 -31.65 -3.99 32.82
CA SER A 292 -33.03 -3.97 32.31
C SER A 292 -33.95 -4.92 33.09
N GLU A 293 -33.45 -6.11 33.46
CA GLU A 293 -34.22 -7.10 34.23
C GLU A 293 -34.38 -6.67 35.70
N LEU A 294 -33.32 -6.12 36.29
CA LEU A 294 -33.36 -5.59 37.66
C LEU A 294 -34.33 -4.40 37.79
N GLY A 295 -34.29 -3.45 36.86
CA GLY A 295 -35.16 -2.28 36.85
C GLY A 295 -36.64 -2.68 36.76
N ALA A 296 -36.96 -3.56 35.81
CA ALA A 296 -38.30 -4.14 35.68
C ALA A 296 -38.76 -4.86 36.96
N THR A 297 -37.87 -5.61 37.61
CA THR A 297 -38.18 -6.33 38.86
C THR A 297 -38.46 -5.37 40.01
N LEU A 298 -37.65 -4.32 40.18
CA LEU A 298 -37.82 -3.31 41.23
C LEU A 298 -39.10 -2.50 41.01
N ASN A 299 -39.37 -2.07 39.77
CA ASN A 299 -40.60 -1.38 39.43
C ASN A 299 -41.84 -2.26 39.62
N GLY A 300 -41.73 -3.57 39.36
CA GLY A 300 -42.80 -4.51 39.69
C GLY A 300 -42.98 -4.70 41.21
N PHE A 301 -41.88 -4.70 41.96
CA PHE A 301 -41.90 -4.85 43.42
C PHE A 301 -42.52 -3.64 44.11
N SER A 302 -42.26 -2.41 43.63
CA SER A 302 -42.84 -1.20 44.23
C SER A 302 -44.38 -1.20 44.24
N LEU A 303 -45.02 -1.89 43.29
CA LEU A 303 -46.47 -2.03 43.20
C LEU A 303 -47.08 -2.87 44.34
N ASN A 304 -46.27 -3.71 44.99
CA ASN A 304 -46.70 -4.55 46.13
C ASN A 304 -46.51 -3.84 47.47
N GLU A 305 -45.80 -2.71 47.48
CA GLU A 305 -45.50 -1.93 48.67
C GLU A 305 -46.38 -0.67 48.75
N THR A 306 -46.34 0.04 49.88
CA THR A 306 -47.11 1.27 50.07
C THR A 306 -46.29 2.41 50.69
N GLY A 307 -46.80 3.64 50.56
CA GLY A 307 -46.18 4.83 51.15
C GLY A 307 -44.79 5.12 50.61
N GLN A 308 -43.92 5.67 51.45
CA GLN A 308 -42.56 6.09 51.08
C GLN A 308 -41.66 4.92 50.65
N LEU A 309 -41.91 3.72 51.17
CA LEU A 309 -41.17 2.52 50.77
C LEU A 309 -41.43 2.17 49.30
N SER A 310 -42.70 2.20 48.87
CA SER A 310 -43.08 2.00 47.46
C SER A 310 -42.38 3.02 46.55
N THR A 311 -42.45 4.31 46.90
CA THR A 311 -41.81 5.38 46.12
C THR A 311 -40.29 5.23 46.05
N ALA A 312 -39.63 4.87 47.14
CA ALA A 312 -38.18 4.65 47.15
C ALA A 312 -37.76 3.46 46.29
N ILE A 313 -38.52 2.35 46.32
CA ILE A 313 -38.29 1.18 45.46
C ILE A 313 -38.50 1.56 43.99
N GLU A 314 -39.59 2.27 43.66
CA GLU A 314 -39.86 2.73 42.29
C GLU A 314 -38.74 3.63 41.78
N LYS A 315 -38.28 4.61 42.58
CA LYS A 315 -37.17 5.48 42.18
C LYS A 315 -35.86 4.73 42.01
N THR A 316 -35.60 3.72 42.83
CA THR A 316 -34.45 2.83 42.65
C THR A 316 -34.56 2.06 41.32
N GLY A 317 -35.76 1.54 41.00
CA GLY A 317 -36.03 0.90 39.71
C GLY A 317 -35.82 1.86 38.53
N GLN A 318 -36.31 3.10 38.62
CA GLN A 318 -36.09 4.14 37.60
C GLN A 318 -34.60 4.50 37.43
N ALA A 319 -33.81 4.55 38.51
CA ALA A 319 -32.36 4.78 38.42
C ALA A 319 -31.63 3.62 37.73
N VAL A 320 -32.06 2.39 37.99
CA VAL A 320 -31.57 1.19 37.29
C VAL A 320 -31.95 1.21 35.81
N ASP A 321 -33.18 1.60 35.45
CA ASP A 321 -33.60 1.77 34.05
C ASP A 321 -32.81 2.88 33.34
N ALA A 322 -32.53 3.99 34.02
CA ALA A 322 -31.67 5.06 33.51
C ALA A 322 -30.24 4.55 33.26
N THR A 323 -29.74 3.67 34.13
CA THR A 323 -28.44 3.00 33.94
C THR A 323 -28.46 2.11 32.70
N TYR A 324 -29.53 1.34 32.48
CA TYR A 324 -29.69 0.53 31.27
C TYR A 324 -29.71 1.38 29.98
N MET A 325 -30.53 2.44 29.95
CA MET A 325 -30.63 3.36 28.81
C MET A 325 -29.30 4.06 28.50
N SER A 326 -28.63 4.60 29.51
CA SER A 326 -27.34 5.28 29.35
C SER A 326 -26.25 4.30 28.90
N THR A 327 -26.24 3.07 29.40
CA THR A 327 -25.30 2.02 28.95
C THR A 327 -25.54 1.62 27.50
N THR A 328 -26.80 1.51 27.07
CA THR A 328 -27.14 1.23 25.66
C THR A 328 -26.65 2.35 24.74
N LYS A 329 -26.75 3.61 25.18
CA LYS A 329 -26.19 4.76 24.46
C LYS A 329 -24.65 4.70 24.41
N LEU A 330 -23.99 4.41 25.53
CA LEU A 330 -22.54 4.23 25.60
C LEU A 330 -22.05 3.16 24.62
N LEU A 331 -22.75 2.03 24.52
CA LEU A 331 -22.44 0.97 23.56
C LEU A 331 -22.50 1.46 22.10
N GLN A 332 -23.52 2.24 21.75
CA GLN A 332 -23.65 2.81 20.40
C GLN A 332 -22.51 3.81 20.09
N GLU A 333 -22.15 4.66 21.05
CA GLU A 333 -21.04 5.60 20.88
C GLU A 333 -19.69 4.87 20.79
N PHE A 334 -19.50 3.82 21.57
CA PHE A 334 -18.29 2.99 21.54
C PHE A 334 -18.16 2.22 20.22
N GLU A 335 -19.27 1.70 19.70
CA GLU A 335 -19.29 1.06 18.38
C GLU A 335 -18.86 2.04 17.29
N GLN A 336 -19.46 3.23 17.26
CA GLN A 336 -19.26 4.23 16.20
C GLN A 336 -17.90 4.94 16.27
N ASN A 337 -17.43 5.27 17.48
CA ASN A 337 -16.25 6.13 17.66
C ASN A 337 -14.98 5.35 18.00
N TRP A 338 -15.10 4.06 18.35
CA TRP A 338 -13.94 3.21 18.67
C TRP A 338 -13.88 1.97 17.78
N ALA A 339 -14.90 1.10 17.81
CA ALA A 339 -14.84 -0.20 17.13
C ALA A 339 -14.81 -0.06 15.60
N GLU A 340 -15.66 0.80 15.02
CA GLU A 340 -15.70 1.07 13.59
C GLU A 340 -14.37 1.66 13.05
N PRO A 341 -13.82 2.76 13.61
CA PRO A 341 -12.52 3.30 13.19
C PRO A 341 -11.35 2.33 13.40
N LEU A 342 -11.36 1.55 14.48
CA LEU A 342 -10.33 0.53 14.71
C LEU A 342 -10.30 -0.51 13.58
N HIS A 343 -11.48 -0.96 13.14
CA HIS A 343 -11.63 -1.84 12.00
C HIS A 343 -11.26 -1.18 10.66
N GLU A 344 -11.42 0.14 10.54
CA GLU A 344 -10.90 0.90 9.39
C GLU A 344 -9.36 0.84 9.36
N TYR A 345 -8.70 1.05 10.51
CA TYR A 345 -7.24 1.02 10.63
C TYR A 345 -6.61 -0.35 10.35
N SER A 346 -7.30 -1.45 10.64
CA SER A 346 -6.83 -2.78 10.23
C SER A 346 -6.81 -2.93 8.70
N GLN A 347 -7.73 -2.28 7.98
CA GLN A 347 -7.76 -2.29 6.51
C GLN A 347 -6.66 -1.41 5.91
N PHE A 348 -6.31 -0.28 6.53
CA PHE A 348 -5.16 0.52 6.11
C PHE A 348 -3.86 -0.27 6.10
N ALA A 349 -3.66 -1.17 7.07
CA ALA A 349 -2.47 -2.02 7.07
C ALA A 349 -2.40 -2.91 5.80
N THR A 350 -3.54 -3.41 5.31
CA THR A 350 -3.60 -4.17 4.06
C THR A 350 -3.32 -3.29 2.83
N ILE A 351 -3.78 -2.04 2.84
CA ILE A 351 -3.52 -1.07 1.77
C ILE A 351 -2.02 -0.76 1.71
N ILE A 352 -1.40 -0.45 2.85
CA ILE A 352 0.02 -0.13 2.94
C ILE A 352 0.89 -1.30 2.43
N LYS A 353 0.56 -2.54 2.79
CA LYS A 353 1.25 -3.73 2.25
C LYS A 353 1.23 -3.77 0.72
N LYS A 354 0.09 -3.44 0.09
CA LYS A 354 -0.01 -3.41 -1.38
C LYS A 354 0.84 -2.29 -2.00
N LEU A 355 0.93 -1.12 -1.36
CA LEU A 355 1.80 -0.05 -1.80
C LEU A 355 3.28 -0.45 -1.72
N LEU A 356 3.69 -1.06 -0.60
CA LEU A 356 5.05 -1.56 -0.41
C LEU A 356 5.39 -2.64 -1.44
N GLN A 357 4.46 -3.55 -1.73
CA GLN A 357 4.59 -4.54 -2.81
C GLN A 357 4.74 -3.89 -4.19
N TYR A 358 3.97 -2.86 -4.50
CA TYR A 358 4.10 -2.13 -5.77
C TYR A 358 5.50 -1.49 -5.90
N ARG A 359 5.97 -0.83 -4.83
CA ARG A 359 7.31 -0.24 -4.77
C ARG A 359 8.40 -1.31 -4.92
N HIS A 360 8.24 -2.44 -4.26
CA HIS A 360 9.12 -3.61 -4.40
C HIS A 360 9.17 -4.09 -5.84
N GLN A 361 8.03 -4.26 -6.51
CA GLN A 361 7.98 -4.67 -7.93
C GLN A 361 8.60 -3.63 -8.88
N LYS A 362 8.53 -2.34 -8.57
CA LYS A 362 9.25 -1.29 -9.32
C LYS A 362 10.77 -1.40 -9.11
N HIS A 363 11.21 -1.74 -7.91
CA HIS A 363 12.63 -1.98 -7.63
C HIS A 363 13.14 -3.23 -8.36
N VAL A 364 12.38 -4.33 -8.32
CA VAL A 364 12.72 -5.53 -9.09
C VAL A 364 12.77 -5.23 -10.59
N GLN A 365 11.85 -4.43 -11.13
CA GLN A 365 11.91 -4.01 -12.53
C GLN A 365 13.22 -3.32 -12.89
N TYR A 366 13.68 -2.42 -12.03
CA TYR A 366 14.95 -1.73 -12.21
C TYR A 366 16.13 -2.71 -12.20
N GLU A 367 16.24 -3.58 -11.17
CA GLU A 367 17.34 -4.57 -11.08
C GLU A 367 17.35 -5.54 -12.28
N MET A 368 16.18 -6.09 -12.66
CA MET A 368 16.07 -7.00 -13.82
C MET A 368 16.42 -6.31 -15.14
N THR A 369 16.05 -5.04 -15.32
CA THR A 369 16.38 -4.27 -16.52
C THR A 369 17.87 -3.99 -16.58
N GLN A 370 18.48 -3.65 -15.44
CA GLN A 370 19.93 -3.47 -15.31
C GLN A 370 20.68 -4.75 -15.70
N GLU A 371 20.29 -5.90 -15.13
CA GLU A 371 20.90 -7.20 -15.44
C GLU A 371 20.75 -7.58 -16.91
N SER A 372 19.58 -7.33 -17.50
CA SER A 372 19.32 -7.62 -18.91
C SER A 372 20.18 -6.75 -19.82
N LEU A 373 20.40 -5.47 -19.46
CA LEU A 373 21.27 -4.56 -20.19
C LEU A 373 22.73 -5.00 -20.11
N GLU A 374 23.22 -5.34 -18.92
CA GLU A 374 24.58 -5.84 -18.70
C GLU A 374 24.84 -7.11 -19.52
N ALA A 375 23.94 -8.10 -19.45
CA ALA A 375 24.05 -9.33 -20.23
C ALA A 375 24.04 -9.09 -21.75
N LYS A 376 23.26 -8.10 -22.23
CA LYS A 376 23.24 -7.74 -23.66
C LYS A 376 24.50 -7.03 -24.11
N ARG A 377 25.10 -6.20 -23.25
CA ARG A 377 26.39 -5.56 -23.52
C ARG A 377 27.52 -6.58 -23.59
N GLU A 378 27.55 -7.54 -22.67
CA GLU A 378 28.51 -8.67 -22.71
C GLU A 378 28.33 -9.49 -24.01
N GLN A 379 27.07 -9.82 -24.37
CA GLN A 379 26.79 -10.51 -25.62
C GLN A 379 27.25 -9.72 -26.86
N LEU A 380 27.09 -8.40 -26.88
CA LEU A 380 27.58 -7.56 -27.98
C LEU A 380 29.10 -7.61 -28.09
N GLU A 381 29.81 -7.53 -26.95
CA GLU A 381 31.28 -7.59 -26.92
C GLU A 381 31.80 -8.93 -27.49
N GLU A 382 31.15 -10.04 -27.14
CA GLU A 382 31.46 -11.37 -27.68
C GLU A 382 31.23 -11.44 -29.19
N LEU A 383 30.09 -10.92 -29.68
CA LEU A 383 29.77 -10.90 -31.10
C LEU A 383 30.75 -10.02 -31.90
N GLU A 384 31.12 -8.86 -31.39
CA GLU A 384 32.10 -7.96 -32.01
C GLU A 384 33.52 -8.55 -31.98
N LYS A 385 33.88 -9.31 -30.93
CA LYS A 385 35.13 -10.07 -30.89
C LYS A 385 35.15 -11.18 -31.95
N ALA A 386 34.07 -11.95 -32.06
CA ALA A 386 33.93 -12.99 -33.07
C ALA A 386 33.95 -12.42 -34.50
N GLU A 387 33.34 -11.25 -34.72
CA GLU A 387 33.40 -10.54 -36.01
C GLU A 387 34.84 -10.11 -36.36
N ARG A 388 35.59 -9.55 -35.39
CA ARG A 388 37.00 -9.19 -35.58
C ARG A 388 37.87 -10.40 -35.89
N GLU A 389 37.67 -11.52 -35.19
CA GLU A 389 38.40 -12.76 -35.44
C GLU A 389 38.09 -13.35 -36.82
N ALA A 390 36.82 -13.36 -37.22
CA ALA A 390 36.42 -13.83 -38.55
C ALA A 390 36.99 -12.97 -39.67
N ARG A 391 36.95 -11.65 -39.53
CA ARG A 391 37.54 -10.71 -40.50
C ARG A 391 39.04 -10.91 -40.63
N ARG A 392 39.74 -11.13 -39.50
CA ARG A 392 41.18 -11.46 -39.50
C ARG A 392 41.48 -12.77 -40.25
N LEU A 393 40.65 -13.79 -40.07
CA LEU A 393 40.79 -15.07 -40.80
C LEU A 393 40.55 -14.90 -42.30
N GLU A 394 39.58 -14.09 -42.70
CA GLU A 394 39.29 -13.80 -44.10
C GLU A 394 40.40 -12.97 -44.79
N GLU A 395 40.97 -11.99 -44.08
CA GLU A 395 42.14 -11.23 -44.53
C GLU A 395 43.37 -12.15 -44.70
N ALA A 396 43.58 -13.12 -43.81
CA ALA A 396 44.66 -14.11 -43.95
C ALA A 396 44.43 -15.09 -45.12
N LEU A 397 43.19 -15.55 -45.32
CA LEU A 397 42.82 -16.45 -46.42
C LEU A 397 42.90 -15.77 -47.79
N SER A 398 42.56 -14.48 -47.87
CA SER A 398 42.66 -13.69 -49.11
C SER A 398 44.12 -13.38 -49.49
N GLN A 399 45.00 -13.12 -48.51
CA GLN A 399 46.44 -13.00 -48.74
C GLN A 399 47.06 -14.32 -49.22
N GLY A 400 46.65 -15.46 -48.64
CA GLY A 400 47.12 -16.79 -49.08
C GLY A 400 46.66 -17.22 -50.48
N ARG A 401 45.58 -16.64 -51.01
CA ARG A 401 45.13 -16.85 -52.41
C ARG A 401 45.88 -15.99 -53.43
N SER A 402 46.44 -14.85 -53.01
CA SER A 402 47.23 -13.97 -53.89
C SER A 402 48.66 -14.49 -54.13
N SER A 403 49.21 -15.31 -53.23
CA SER A 403 50.55 -15.90 -53.38
C SER A 403 50.63 -17.07 -54.39
N THR A 404 49.50 -17.67 -54.79
CA THR A 404 49.48 -18.88 -55.63
C THR A 404 49.31 -18.59 -57.12
N ILE A 405 49.15 -17.33 -57.54
CA ILE A 405 48.84 -16.93 -58.93
C ILE A 405 50.05 -16.31 -59.67
N ARG A 406 51.27 -16.35 -59.12
CA ARG A 406 52.48 -15.79 -59.76
C ARG A 406 53.60 -16.81 -59.99
N THR A 407 53.39 -17.76 -60.90
CA THR A 407 54.42 -18.54 -61.65
C THR A 407 53.69 -19.21 -62.82
N SER A 408 53.84 -18.89 -64.12
CA SER A 408 55.02 -18.90 -65.01
C SER A 408 54.64 -18.24 -66.37
N PRO A 409 55.57 -17.96 -67.34
CA PRO A 409 55.96 -19.00 -68.31
C PRO A 409 57.42 -18.94 -68.88
N SER A 410 57.92 -20.12 -69.29
CA SER A 410 58.77 -20.51 -70.48
C SER A 410 59.93 -19.59 -70.96
N GLN A 411 61.10 -20.02 -71.45
CA GLN A 411 61.59 -21.23 -72.15
C GLN A 411 63.10 -21.00 -72.45
N GLY A 412 63.91 -22.04 -72.65
CA GLY A 412 65.24 -21.91 -73.28
C GLY A 412 66.18 -23.09 -73.03
N GLU A 413 66.20 -24.02 -73.98
CA GLU A 413 67.09 -25.20 -74.07
C GLU A 413 68.55 -24.83 -74.40
N GLN A 414 69.51 -25.67 -73.98
CA GLN A 414 70.50 -26.38 -74.83
C GLN A 414 71.76 -26.79 -74.04
N GLY A 415 72.27 -28.00 -74.33
CA GLY A 415 73.69 -28.37 -74.17
C GLY A 415 73.96 -29.69 -73.46
N GLU A 416 74.11 -30.76 -74.24
CA GLU A 416 74.59 -32.10 -73.86
C GLU A 416 76.13 -32.22 -73.80
N GLU A 417 76.56 -33.42 -73.36
CA GLU A 417 77.88 -34.09 -73.43
C GLU A 417 78.82 -33.96 -72.21
N ASP A 418 79.63 -34.95 -71.84
CA ASP A 418 79.49 -36.39 -71.47
C ASP A 418 80.83 -36.76 -70.77
N GLU A 419 80.88 -37.95 -70.15
CA GLU A 419 82.01 -38.80 -69.77
C GLU A 419 82.52 -38.80 -68.30
N GLY A 420 82.36 -39.98 -67.67
CA GLY A 420 83.49 -40.70 -67.08
C GLY A 420 83.34 -41.28 -65.65
N GLU A 421 82.89 -42.54 -65.54
CA GLU A 421 83.35 -43.68 -64.68
C GLU A 421 83.73 -43.46 -63.18
N GLU A 422 83.52 -44.34 -62.19
CA GLU A 422 83.03 -45.72 -62.08
C GLU A 422 82.75 -46.08 -60.58
N ARG A 423 81.93 -47.13 -60.37
CA ARG A 423 81.89 -48.12 -59.25
C ARG A 423 81.03 -47.90 -57.98
N ALA A 424 79.86 -48.53 -58.06
CA ALA A 424 79.38 -49.72 -57.31
C ALA A 424 79.21 -49.63 -55.77
N GLY A 425 78.10 -50.04 -55.16
CA GLY A 425 76.86 -50.65 -55.67
C GLY A 425 75.94 -51.06 -54.50
N ASN A 426 74.63 -51.01 -54.80
CA ASN A 426 73.51 -51.87 -54.36
C ASN A 426 73.14 -52.03 -52.86
N GLU A 427 71.87 -52.10 -52.44
CA GLU A 427 70.55 -52.10 -53.13
C GLU A 427 69.40 -51.95 -52.09
N ASN A 428 68.34 -51.19 -52.45
CA ASN A 428 66.89 -51.53 -52.48
C ASN A 428 66.17 -52.21 -51.27
N GLU A 429 64.88 -51.99 -50.93
CA GLU A 429 63.73 -51.31 -51.57
C GLU A 429 62.49 -51.25 -50.62
N VAL A 430 61.68 -50.18 -50.73
CA VAL A 430 60.20 -50.15 -50.96
C VAL A 430 59.12 -50.28 -49.83
N ARG A 431 58.23 -49.25 -49.85
CA ARG A 431 56.73 -49.17 -49.71
C ARG A 431 56.01 -48.70 -48.41
N ARG A 432 55.45 -47.48 -48.55
CA ARG A 432 54.10 -46.90 -48.26
C ARG A 432 53.13 -47.48 -47.19
N GLN A 433 52.65 -46.53 -46.36
CA GLN A 433 51.28 -46.19 -45.87
C GLN A 433 50.38 -47.18 -45.11
N GLU A 434 49.87 -46.77 -43.92
CA GLU A 434 48.43 -46.57 -43.58
C GLU A 434 48.21 -45.99 -42.14
N GLU A 435 46.96 -45.58 -41.85
CA GLU A 435 46.40 -44.63 -40.87
C GLU A 435 46.30 -45.05 -39.37
N SER A 436 46.05 -44.09 -38.45
CA SER A 436 45.11 -44.24 -37.30
C SER A 436 44.95 -42.94 -36.44
N ALA A 437 43.76 -42.78 -35.85
CA ALA A 437 43.17 -41.60 -35.19
C ALA A 437 43.28 -41.58 -33.64
N TYR A 438 42.99 -40.42 -33.01
CA TYR A 438 42.77 -40.30 -31.55
C TYR A 438 41.69 -39.23 -31.19
N LEU A 439 40.89 -39.49 -30.14
CA LEU A 439 39.78 -38.69 -29.59
C LEU A 439 40.02 -38.34 -28.09
N PRO A 440 39.42 -37.27 -27.53
CA PRO A 440 39.37 -37.01 -26.07
C PRO A 440 37.93 -37.06 -25.44
N PRO A 441 37.79 -37.02 -24.09
CA PRO A 441 36.77 -37.79 -23.34
C PRO A 441 35.55 -37.02 -22.76
N HIS A 442 34.60 -37.80 -22.22
CA HIS A 442 33.28 -37.43 -21.65
C HIS A 442 33.29 -36.91 -20.18
N PRO A 443 32.16 -36.34 -19.71
CA PRO A 443 31.66 -36.55 -18.34
C PRO A 443 30.21 -37.08 -18.27
N GLY A 444 29.90 -37.79 -17.17
CA GLY A 444 28.71 -38.64 -16.93
C GLY A 444 27.42 -37.95 -16.42
N PRO A 445 26.39 -38.74 -15.97
CA PRO A 445 24.97 -38.36 -16.09
C PRO A 445 24.19 -38.22 -14.76
N ASN A 446 23.02 -37.54 -14.80
CA ASN A 446 21.78 -37.83 -14.03
C ASN A 446 20.68 -36.75 -14.28
N PRO A 447 19.38 -36.95 -13.92
CA PRO A 447 18.54 -38.13 -14.06
C PRO A 447 17.14 -37.82 -14.66
N VAL A 448 16.36 -38.90 -14.85
CA VAL A 448 15.06 -39.03 -15.54
C VAL A 448 13.88 -38.38 -14.80
N LYS A 449 12.94 -37.75 -15.54
CA LYS A 449 11.52 -37.64 -15.14
C LYS A 449 10.55 -37.97 -16.30
N ARG A 450 9.52 -38.71 -15.91
CA ARG A 450 8.49 -39.41 -16.70
C ARG A 450 7.50 -38.47 -17.41
N ARG A 451 7.03 -38.89 -18.59
CA ARG A 451 5.84 -38.36 -19.30
C ARG A 451 4.57 -39.12 -18.90
N ALA A 452 3.43 -38.43 -18.97
CA ALA A 452 2.09 -39.00 -19.12
C ALA A 452 1.53 -38.66 -20.53
N PRO A 453 0.55 -39.42 -21.07
CA PRO A 453 0.29 -39.48 -22.51
C PRO A 453 -0.98 -38.72 -22.96
N GLY A 454 -1.01 -38.30 -24.23
CA GLY A 454 -2.25 -37.93 -24.92
C GLY A 454 -2.06 -37.13 -26.20
N MET A 455 -2.43 -37.74 -27.35
CA MET A 455 -2.75 -37.15 -28.67
C MET A 455 -1.60 -36.40 -29.38
N GLY A 456 -1.18 -36.65 -30.62
CA GLY A 456 -1.80 -37.31 -31.75
C GLY A 456 -1.46 -36.48 -33.00
N LEU A 457 -0.80 -37.13 -33.98
CA LEU A 457 -0.78 -36.81 -35.41
C LEU A 457 -0.11 -35.49 -35.87
N LEU A 458 1.13 -35.58 -36.37
CA LEU A 458 1.42 -35.65 -37.82
C LEU A 458 2.95 -35.66 -38.04
N SER A 459 3.44 -36.82 -38.48
CA SER A 459 4.76 -37.02 -39.07
C SER A 459 4.51 -37.67 -40.43
N ALA A 460 4.73 -36.93 -41.52
CA ALA A 460 5.33 -37.41 -42.77
C ALA A 460 5.17 -36.38 -43.90
N LEU A 461 6.32 -35.85 -44.34
CA LEU A 461 6.70 -35.57 -45.72
C LEU A 461 5.88 -34.55 -46.54
N SER A 462 6.44 -33.35 -46.71
CA SER A 462 6.92 -32.98 -48.04
C SER A 462 8.12 -32.03 -47.95
N TYR A 463 9.21 -32.48 -48.56
CA TYR A 463 10.33 -31.65 -48.95
C TYR A 463 9.80 -30.64 -49.98
N THR A 464 9.81 -29.36 -49.66
CA THR A 464 9.75 -28.28 -50.66
C THR A 464 10.70 -27.20 -50.21
N LEU A 465 11.95 -27.44 -50.55
CA LEU A 465 13.08 -26.55 -50.42
C LEU A 465 13.12 -25.73 -51.71
N HIS A 466 12.87 -24.41 -51.65
CA HIS A 466 13.54 -23.38 -52.45
C HIS A 466 13.10 -21.98 -52.01
N GLY A 467 14.00 -21.28 -51.30
CA GLY A 467 13.79 -19.87 -50.94
C GLY A 467 14.71 -19.28 -49.86
N MET A 468 15.71 -20.00 -49.33
CA MET A 468 16.57 -19.48 -48.23
C MET A 468 18.04 -19.90 -48.29
N MET A 469 18.62 -20.10 -49.47
CA MET A 469 20.06 -20.29 -49.62
C MET A 469 20.66 -19.12 -50.41
N ASP A 470 20.60 -17.93 -49.83
CA ASP A 470 21.57 -16.86 -50.11
C ASP A 470 21.51 -15.78 -49.01
N VAL A 471 21.63 -16.18 -47.74
CA VAL A 471 21.98 -15.22 -46.70
C VAL A 471 23.46 -15.37 -46.48
N ASP A 472 24.22 -14.45 -47.05
CA ASP A 472 25.63 -14.31 -46.79
C ASP A 472 25.87 -14.37 -45.25
N PRO A 473 26.66 -15.35 -44.76
CA PRO A 473 26.90 -15.53 -43.32
C PRO A 473 27.57 -14.32 -42.67
N GLU A 474 28.21 -13.43 -43.43
CA GLU A 474 28.70 -12.14 -42.94
C GLU A 474 27.53 -11.18 -42.67
N THR A 475 26.62 -11.04 -43.64
CA THR A 475 25.39 -10.24 -43.50
C THR A 475 24.52 -10.70 -42.32
N ALA A 476 24.38 -12.01 -42.09
CA ALA A 476 23.64 -12.56 -40.94
C ALA A 476 24.26 -12.15 -39.59
N ARG A 477 25.60 -12.13 -39.50
CA ARG A 477 26.33 -11.72 -38.28
C ARG A 477 26.19 -10.22 -38.03
N ARG A 478 26.37 -9.38 -39.06
CA ARG A 478 26.17 -7.93 -38.97
C ARG A 478 24.73 -7.55 -38.58
N ASN A 479 23.73 -8.26 -39.11
CA ASN A 479 22.33 -8.08 -38.72
C ASN A 479 22.08 -8.42 -37.25
N THR A 480 22.73 -9.47 -36.73
CA THR A 480 22.63 -9.87 -35.32
C THR A 480 23.26 -8.81 -34.40
N ILE A 481 24.41 -8.26 -34.78
CA ILE A 481 25.08 -7.17 -34.05
C ILE A 481 24.20 -5.92 -34.04
N THR A 482 23.65 -5.53 -35.18
CA THR A 482 22.77 -4.36 -35.32
C THR A 482 21.54 -4.50 -34.42
N LYS A 483 20.85 -5.66 -34.48
CA LYS A 483 19.70 -5.95 -33.61
C LYS A 483 20.05 -5.96 -32.12
N THR A 484 21.25 -6.43 -31.77
CA THR A 484 21.74 -6.41 -30.38
C THR A 484 21.98 -4.98 -29.90
N ARG A 485 22.58 -4.11 -30.74
CA ARG A 485 22.75 -2.68 -30.44
C ARG A 485 21.41 -1.96 -30.27
N GLU A 486 20.43 -2.23 -31.12
CA GLU A 486 19.07 -1.68 -30.97
C GLU A 486 18.42 -2.13 -29.66
N THR A 487 18.58 -3.40 -29.29
CA THR A 487 18.07 -3.93 -28.02
C THR A 487 18.73 -3.27 -26.82
N ILE A 488 20.05 -3.01 -26.89
CA ILE A 488 20.79 -2.28 -25.85
C ILE A 488 20.23 -0.87 -25.71
N SER A 489 20.04 -0.14 -26.81
CA SER A 489 19.46 1.21 -26.77
C SER A 489 18.06 1.21 -26.12
N GLN A 490 17.20 0.24 -26.45
CA GLN A 490 15.89 0.12 -25.82
C GLN A 490 15.97 -0.19 -24.31
N LEU A 491 16.93 -1.02 -23.90
CA LEU A 491 17.15 -1.35 -22.50
C LEU A 491 17.77 -0.19 -21.70
N GLU A 492 18.58 0.66 -22.33
CA GLU A 492 19.10 1.90 -21.72
C GLU A 492 17.97 2.88 -21.41
N ASP A 493 17.06 3.10 -22.36
CA ASP A 493 15.86 3.92 -22.15
C ASP A 493 14.97 3.33 -21.05
N ALA A 494 14.72 2.02 -21.09
CA ALA A 494 13.95 1.32 -20.06
C ALA A 494 14.60 1.40 -18.68
N LEU A 495 15.94 1.32 -18.59
CA LEU A 495 16.67 1.45 -17.35
C LEU A 495 16.53 2.87 -16.78
N HIS A 496 16.65 3.90 -17.62
CA HIS A 496 16.44 5.29 -17.22
C HIS A 496 15.02 5.51 -16.67
N LEU A 497 14.00 5.00 -17.38
CA LEU A 497 12.60 5.10 -16.96
C LEU A 497 12.32 4.37 -15.65
N SER A 498 12.80 3.12 -15.50
CA SER A 498 12.62 2.34 -14.28
C SER A 498 13.34 2.97 -13.07
N ALA A 499 14.50 3.59 -13.28
CA ALA A 499 15.20 4.34 -12.24
C ALA A 499 14.40 5.58 -11.79
N GLN A 500 13.86 6.35 -12.75
CA GLN A 500 13.01 7.51 -12.45
C GLN A 500 11.74 7.10 -11.69
N ASP A 501 11.09 6.02 -12.14
CA ASP A 501 9.88 5.47 -11.53
C ASP A 501 10.14 4.96 -10.11
N LEU A 502 11.26 4.27 -9.88
CA LEU A 502 11.65 3.79 -8.55
C LEU A 502 11.93 4.96 -7.60
N LYS A 503 12.64 5.99 -8.08
CA LYS A 503 12.91 7.20 -7.31
C LYS A 503 11.61 7.92 -6.94
N TYR A 504 10.74 8.16 -7.92
CA TYR A 504 9.45 8.78 -7.69
C TYR A 504 8.61 7.96 -6.71
N SER A 505 8.41 6.67 -6.99
CA SER A 505 7.60 5.78 -6.15
C SER A 505 8.10 5.73 -4.73
N SER A 506 9.42 5.61 -4.53
CA SER A 506 10.01 5.59 -3.18
C SER A 506 9.78 6.92 -2.45
N SER A 507 10.01 8.06 -3.10
CA SER A 507 9.82 9.37 -2.47
C SER A 507 8.36 9.66 -2.13
N THR A 508 7.43 9.36 -3.04
CA THR A 508 6.00 9.66 -2.88
C THR A 508 5.33 8.72 -1.88
N ILE A 509 5.61 7.41 -1.95
CA ILE A 509 5.07 6.45 -0.97
C ILE A 509 5.53 6.81 0.42
N GLN A 510 6.80 7.18 0.56
CA GLN A 510 7.31 7.58 1.84
C GLN A 510 6.65 8.84 2.39
N ALA A 511 6.54 9.90 1.57
CA ALA A 511 5.89 11.13 1.99
C ALA A 511 4.43 10.88 2.43
N ASP A 512 3.74 9.96 1.74
CA ASP A 512 2.37 9.60 2.12
C ASP A 512 2.31 8.70 3.37
N LEU A 513 3.28 7.80 3.58
CA LEU A 513 3.43 7.05 4.84
C LEU A 513 3.64 7.99 6.02
N ASP A 514 4.49 9.01 5.86
CA ASP A 514 4.76 10.02 6.90
C ASP A 514 3.49 10.84 7.20
N ARG A 515 2.74 11.22 6.16
CA ARG A 515 1.46 11.90 6.32
C ARG A 515 0.43 11.00 7.00
N PHE A 516 0.32 9.74 6.59
CA PHE A 516 -0.60 8.77 7.17
C PHE A 516 -0.27 8.52 8.63
N GLN A 517 1.01 8.48 9.00
CA GLN A 517 1.43 8.35 10.39
C GLN A 517 0.92 9.52 11.24
N ARG A 518 1.02 10.76 10.75
CA ARG A 518 0.47 11.94 11.45
C ARG A 518 -1.05 11.85 11.59
N GLN A 519 -1.76 11.51 10.52
CA GLN A 519 -3.21 11.31 10.55
C GLN A 519 -3.61 10.23 11.55
N LYS A 520 -2.94 9.07 11.51
CA LYS A 520 -3.19 7.95 12.42
C LYS A 520 -3.05 8.36 13.88
N VAL A 521 -2.00 9.09 14.23
CA VAL A 521 -1.80 9.56 15.61
C VAL A 521 -2.91 10.53 16.02
N ALA A 522 -3.29 11.46 15.14
CA ALA A 522 -4.38 12.40 15.40
C ALA A 522 -5.73 11.68 15.60
N ASP A 523 -6.05 10.72 14.72
CA ASP A 523 -7.28 9.95 14.81
C ASP A 523 -7.33 9.08 16.07
N LEU A 524 -6.26 8.35 16.39
CA LEU A 524 -6.21 7.52 17.61
C LEU A 524 -6.36 8.37 18.87
N ARG A 525 -5.81 9.58 18.87
CA ARG A 525 -6.01 10.55 19.95
C ARG A 525 -7.48 10.95 20.05
N GLU A 526 -8.13 11.32 18.94
CA GLU A 526 -9.54 11.71 18.96
C GLU A 526 -10.46 10.55 19.35
N MET A 527 -10.18 9.32 18.88
CA MET A 527 -10.88 8.10 19.28
C MET A 527 -10.81 7.90 20.80
N ALA A 528 -9.63 8.04 21.40
CA ALA A 528 -9.45 7.90 22.84
C ALA A 528 -10.17 9.01 23.63
N ILE A 529 -10.12 10.26 23.14
CA ILE A 529 -10.84 11.39 23.74
C ILE A 529 -12.36 11.17 23.66
N SER A 530 -12.87 10.73 22.51
CA SER A 530 -14.29 10.40 22.35
C SER A 530 -14.71 9.30 23.32
N MET A 531 -13.91 8.23 23.44
CA MET A 531 -14.18 7.14 24.39
C MET A 531 -14.25 7.65 25.84
N ALA A 532 -13.32 8.52 26.24
CA ALA A 532 -13.31 9.10 27.59
C ALA A 532 -14.51 10.03 27.84
N ARG A 533 -14.90 10.85 26.85
CA ARG A 533 -16.08 11.72 26.92
C ARG A 533 -17.36 10.91 27.07
N SER A 534 -17.55 9.86 26.27
CA SER A 534 -18.70 8.97 26.36
C SER A 534 -18.82 8.33 27.75
N HIS A 535 -17.72 7.85 28.33
CA HIS A 535 -17.75 7.28 29.69
C HIS A 535 -18.03 8.33 30.77
N ARG A 536 -17.46 9.53 30.66
CA ARG A 536 -17.76 10.64 31.58
C ARG A 536 -19.24 10.98 31.56
N ASP A 537 -19.82 11.09 30.36
CA ASP A 537 -21.22 11.48 30.19
C ASP A 537 -22.16 10.36 30.69
N TRP A 538 -21.79 9.09 30.48
CA TRP A 538 -22.43 7.95 31.11
C TRP A 538 -22.37 8.03 32.64
N CYS A 539 -21.20 8.25 33.26
CA CYS A 539 -21.06 8.35 34.71
C CYS A 539 -21.93 9.47 35.30
N LYS A 540 -21.96 10.64 34.64
CA LYS A 540 -22.77 11.79 35.09
C LYS A 540 -24.26 11.47 35.09
N GLN A 541 -24.76 10.92 33.98
CA GLN A 541 -26.18 10.56 33.86
C GLN A 541 -26.59 9.52 34.91
N ASN A 542 -25.71 8.56 35.21
CA ASN A 542 -25.95 7.58 36.27
C ASN A 542 -25.94 8.21 37.66
N LEU A 543 -24.97 9.08 37.95
CA LEU A 543 -24.88 9.76 39.24
C LEU A 543 -26.16 10.55 39.54
N GLU A 544 -26.62 11.36 38.59
CA GLU A 544 -27.84 12.16 38.73
C GLU A 544 -29.06 11.26 39.07
N ALA A 545 -29.24 10.15 38.35
CA ALA A 545 -30.35 9.23 38.59
C ALA A 545 -30.27 8.54 39.98
N TRP A 546 -29.06 8.18 40.43
CA TRP A 546 -28.86 7.55 41.74
C TRP A 546 -28.98 8.54 42.91
N GLU A 547 -28.63 9.81 42.70
CA GLU A 547 -28.87 10.88 43.67
C GLU A 547 -30.37 11.11 43.89
N GLU A 548 -31.18 11.11 42.82
CA GLU A 548 -32.64 11.18 42.93
C GLU A 548 -33.22 9.98 43.70
N ALA A 549 -32.76 8.76 43.40
CA ALA A 549 -33.20 7.56 44.12
C ALA A 549 -32.83 7.62 45.61
N LYS A 550 -31.59 8.02 45.91
CA LYS A 550 -31.14 8.19 47.30
C LYS A 550 -32.00 9.20 48.06
N ALA A 551 -32.36 10.32 47.43
CA ALA A 551 -33.19 11.34 48.05
C ALA A 551 -34.59 10.82 48.44
N GLU A 552 -35.17 9.88 47.70
CA GLU A 552 -36.42 9.21 48.12
C GLU A 552 -36.19 8.13 49.19
N ILE A 553 -35.06 7.41 49.14
CA ILE A 553 -34.71 6.42 50.17
C ILE A 553 -34.55 7.10 51.54
N ASP A 554 -33.91 8.26 51.59
CA ASP A 554 -33.69 9.02 52.82
C ASP A 554 -35.01 9.51 53.46
N LYS A 555 -36.13 9.47 52.73
CA LYS A 555 -37.46 9.78 53.25
C LYS A 555 -38.13 8.58 53.92
N ILE A 556 -37.62 7.35 53.76
CA ILE A 556 -38.22 6.16 54.38
C ILE A 556 -38.15 6.32 55.91
N PRO A 557 -39.27 6.13 56.64
CA PRO A 557 -39.26 6.23 58.10
C PRO A 557 -38.37 5.13 58.69
N GLU A 558 -37.74 5.42 59.84
CA GLU A 558 -37.00 4.39 60.56
C GLU A 558 -37.90 3.19 60.88
N HIS A 559 -37.37 1.99 60.62
CA HIS A 559 -38.08 0.76 60.85
C HIS A 559 -38.33 0.55 62.37
N PRO A 560 -39.53 0.16 62.80
CA PRO A 560 -39.87 0.02 64.22
C PRO A 560 -39.04 -1.06 64.94
N ASN A 561 -38.52 -2.05 64.22
CA ASN A 561 -37.47 -2.94 64.75
C ASN A 561 -36.11 -2.26 64.61
N ARG A 562 -35.58 -1.75 65.73
CA ARG A 562 -34.18 -1.35 65.85
C ARG A 562 -33.34 -2.52 66.35
N ALA A 563 -32.09 -2.61 65.91
CA ALA A 563 -31.12 -3.48 66.56
C ALA A 563 -31.04 -3.09 68.05
N PRO A 564 -30.95 -4.05 68.99
CA PRO A 564 -30.79 -3.71 70.41
C PRO A 564 -29.59 -2.79 70.56
N GLU A 565 -29.78 -1.65 71.23
CA GLU A 565 -28.68 -0.72 71.51
C GLU A 565 -27.55 -1.49 72.17
N GLU A 566 -26.38 -1.55 71.52
CA GLU A 566 -25.17 -2.03 72.18
C GLU A 566 -24.94 -1.09 73.36
N THR A 567 -25.32 -1.57 74.53
CA THR A 567 -24.99 -0.93 75.80
C THR A 567 -23.49 -0.74 75.81
N SER A 568 -23.05 0.50 75.64
CA SER A 568 -21.68 0.94 75.82
C SER A 568 -21.34 0.90 77.31
N GLY A 569 -21.32 -0.32 77.86
CA GLY A 569 -20.65 -0.64 79.12
C GLY A 569 -19.16 -0.77 78.82
N GLY A 570 -18.42 0.31 79.07
CA GLY A 570 -16.99 0.33 78.85
C GLY A 570 -16.25 -0.80 79.59
N THR A 571 -15.38 -1.51 78.88
CA THR A 571 -14.01 -1.75 79.36
C THR A 571 -13.12 -2.07 78.17
N GLU A 572 -12.02 -1.34 78.07
CA GLU A 572 -10.93 -1.58 77.12
C GLU A 572 -10.44 -3.03 77.20
N GLN A 573 -10.29 -3.71 76.06
CA GLN A 573 -9.26 -4.72 75.90
C GLN A 573 -8.88 -4.92 74.42
N GLY A 574 -7.75 -4.31 74.05
CA GLY A 574 -6.78 -4.74 73.03
C GLY A 574 -7.32 -5.35 71.74
N ARG A 575 -7.58 -4.51 70.73
CA ARG A 575 -7.65 -4.95 69.33
C ARG A 575 -6.24 -5.38 68.89
N ARG A 576 -5.97 -6.69 68.93
CA ARG A 576 -4.83 -7.30 68.22
C ARG A 576 -5.10 -7.18 66.73
N ASP A 577 -4.29 -6.38 66.04
CA ASP A 577 -4.19 -6.40 64.58
C ASP A 577 -3.87 -7.82 64.12
N SER A 578 -4.82 -8.44 63.43
CA SER A 578 -4.62 -9.69 62.70
C SER A 578 -4.66 -9.36 61.20
N MET A 579 -3.62 -8.66 60.73
CA MET A 579 -3.20 -8.79 59.34
C MET A 579 -2.39 -10.09 59.23
N ALA A 580 -3.04 -11.15 58.77
CA ALA A 580 -2.34 -12.28 58.16
C ALA A 580 -3.25 -12.99 57.17
N THR A 581 -2.87 -12.85 55.89
CA THR A 581 -3.01 -13.81 54.80
C THR A 581 -4.40 -14.22 54.32
N ILE A 582 -4.74 -13.80 53.09
CA ILE A 582 -5.03 -14.70 51.96
C ILE A 582 -4.62 -13.97 50.67
N ASN A 583 -3.36 -14.18 50.28
CA ASN A 583 -2.98 -14.28 48.86
C ASN A 583 -2.72 -15.78 48.66
N GLY A 584 -3.53 -16.42 47.82
CA GLY A 584 -3.43 -17.87 47.60
C GLY A 584 -4.47 -18.44 46.66
N ARG A 585 -4.50 -18.00 45.40
CA ARG A 585 -4.19 -18.83 44.22
C ARG A 585 -4.49 -18.08 42.92
#